data_AF-A0A6J3HPV4-F1
#
_entry.id   AF-A0A6J3HPV4-F1
#
_cell.length_a   1.000
_cell.length_b   1.000
_cell.length_c   1.000
_cell.angle_alpha   90.00
_cell.angle_beta   90.00
_cell.angle_gamma   90.00
#
_symmetry.space_group_name_H-M   'P 1'
#
loop_
_entity.id
_entity.type
_entity.pdbx_description
1 polymer ?
#
loop_
_entity_poly.entity_id
_entity_poly.type
_entity_poly.pdbx_seq_one_letter_code
_entity_poly.pdbx_strand_id
1 'polypeptide(L)'
;MWLEDLLKGRGGFQERRRTELRRGASEGQLRQPLVAPVEPSSFMMHQLDDTGRLRTSMRVAFGRPQGTVAIMSICTKLQNKEHMIEALRRAKFKFPGHQKVHISKKWGFTEFNADDFEDMVAEKWLIPDGSGVTYIPRCGPLEKWRALHS
;
A
#
# COMPACT_ATOMS: atom_id res chain seq x y z
N MET A 1 4.09 -33.33 -2.99
CA MET A 1 2.65 -33.56 -3.24
C MET A 1 1.90 -32.69 -2.23
N TRP A 2 1.09 -31.74 -2.74
CA TRP A 2 0.43 -30.62 -2.05
C TRP A 2 1.30 -29.40 -1.66
N LEU A 3 1.36 -28.42 -2.58
CA LEU A 3 0.80 -27.08 -2.33
C LEU A 3 0.62 -26.31 -3.67
N GLU A 4 -0.21 -26.82 -4.58
CA GLU A 4 -0.64 -26.07 -5.78
C GLU A 4 -2.15 -25.77 -5.85
N ASP A 5 -2.92 -26.08 -4.81
CA ASP A 5 -4.39 -25.93 -4.83
C ASP A 5 -4.93 -24.64 -4.19
N LEU A 6 -4.28 -23.48 -4.44
CA LEU A 6 -4.83 -22.20 -3.97
C LEU A 6 -4.78 -21.04 -4.98
N LEU A 7 -4.80 -21.36 -6.29
CA LEU A 7 -4.85 -20.36 -7.38
C LEU A 7 -6.01 -20.58 -8.36
N LYS A 8 -7.16 -21.08 -7.87
CA LYS A 8 -8.44 -21.07 -8.60
C LYS A 8 -9.50 -20.39 -7.75
N GLY A 9 -9.56 -19.06 -7.81
CA GLY A 9 -10.68 -18.31 -7.23
C GLY A 9 -10.32 -16.88 -6.89
N ARG A 10 -10.44 -15.98 -7.89
CA ARG A 10 -10.86 -14.56 -7.78
C ARG A 10 -10.51 -13.81 -9.08
N GLY A 11 -11.20 -14.16 -10.16
CA GLY A 11 -11.39 -13.26 -11.30
C GLY A 11 -12.67 -12.46 -11.08
N GLY A 12 -12.60 -11.12 -11.13
CA GLY A 12 -13.78 -10.25 -11.17
C GLY A 12 -13.82 -9.16 -10.11
N PHE A 13 -12.91 -8.17 -10.17
CA PHE A 13 -13.08 -6.93 -9.39
C PHE A 13 -12.55 -5.64 -10.06
N GLN A 14 -12.11 -5.66 -11.32
CA GLN A 14 -11.44 -4.50 -11.94
C GLN A 14 -12.17 -3.87 -13.14
N GLU A 15 -13.42 -4.25 -13.42
CA GLU A 15 -14.12 -3.80 -14.64
C GLU A 15 -15.42 -3.02 -14.32
N ARG A 16 -15.34 -1.93 -13.53
CA ARG A 16 -16.55 -1.10 -13.30
C ARG A 16 -16.33 0.38 -12.91
N ARG A 17 -15.20 1.00 -13.27
CA ARG A 17 -15.01 2.46 -13.08
C ARG A 17 -14.36 3.14 -14.27
N ARG A 18 -14.94 2.99 -15.46
CA ARG A 18 -14.46 3.75 -16.63
C ARG A 18 -15.56 4.19 -17.59
N THR A 19 -16.68 4.69 -17.09
CA THR A 19 -17.70 5.33 -17.92
C THR A 19 -18.55 6.29 -17.07
N GLU A 20 -18.00 7.36 -16.51
CA GLU A 20 -18.84 8.40 -15.89
C GLU A 20 -18.12 9.73 -15.63
N LEU A 21 -17.32 10.20 -16.59
CA LEU A 21 -16.72 11.54 -16.52
C LEU A 21 -16.92 12.29 -17.83
N ARG A 22 -18.19 12.52 -18.22
CA ARG A 22 -18.61 13.59 -19.14
C ARG A 22 -20.09 13.94 -18.92
N ARG A 23 -20.34 15.08 -18.26
CA ARG A 23 -21.55 15.94 -18.14
C ARG A 23 -21.42 16.58 -16.76
N GLY A 24 -21.19 17.87 -16.56
CA GLY A 24 -21.77 19.05 -17.18
C GLY A 24 -22.20 19.96 -16.02
N ALA A 25 -21.82 21.24 -16.08
CA ALA A 25 -21.96 22.27 -15.05
C ALA A 25 -23.39 22.51 -14.51
N SER A 26 -23.51 22.96 -13.24
CA SER A 26 -24.25 24.17 -12.83
C SER A 26 -24.31 24.30 -11.30
N GLU A 27 -24.16 25.54 -10.82
CA GLU A 27 -24.27 25.95 -9.42
C GLU A 27 -25.70 25.77 -8.88
N GLY A 28 -25.81 25.33 -7.63
CA GLY A 28 -27.07 25.19 -6.91
C GLY A 28 -26.85 24.96 -5.42
N GLN A 29 -26.72 26.06 -4.68
CA GLN A 29 -26.92 26.25 -3.23
C GLN A 29 -27.19 24.97 -2.39
N LEU A 30 -26.16 24.40 -1.76
CA LEU A 30 -26.35 23.50 -0.63
C LEU A 30 -26.02 24.23 0.67
N ARG A 31 -27.05 24.37 1.50
CA ARG A 31 -27.03 24.99 2.83
C ARG A 31 -25.85 24.45 3.65
N GLN A 32 -25.06 25.37 4.21
CA GLN A 32 -24.06 25.04 5.22
C GLN A 32 -24.78 24.43 6.44
N PRO A 33 -24.35 23.25 6.95
CA PRO A 33 -24.67 22.88 8.32
C PRO A 33 -23.77 23.70 9.25
N LEU A 34 -24.41 24.48 10.13
CA LEU A 34 -23.77 25.15 11.26
C LEU A 34 -23.19 24.08 12.20
N VAL A 35 -21.93 23.70 12.01
CA VAL A 35 -21.19 22.87 12.97
C VAL A 35 -20.34 23.82 13.82
N ALA A 36 -20.74 23.98 15.08
CA ALA A 36 -19.97 24.75 16.06
C ALA A 36 -18.57 24.12 16.25
N PRO A 37 -17.53 24.94 16.50
CA PRO A 37 -16.21 24.41 16.81
C PRO A 37 -16.24 23.81 18.21
N VAL A 38 -15.98 22.49 18.31
CA VAL A 38 -15.81 21.82 19.60
C VAL A 38 -14.32 21.83 19.93
N GLU A 39 -13.94 22.75 20.80
CA GLU A 39 -12.58 22.91 21.33
C GLU A 39 -12.03 21.57 21.86
N PRO A 40 -10.84 21.12 21.43
CA PRO A 40 -10.27 19.86 21.87
C PRO A 40 -9.48 20.06 23.17
N SER A 41 -10.20 20.19 24.28
CA SER A 41 -9.59 20.19 25.62
C SER A 41 -10.32 19.20 26.53
N SER A 42 -9.95 17.92 26.43
CA SER A 42 -9.92 17.02 27.59
C SER A 42 -9.34 15.65 27.22
N PHE A 43 -8.15 15.40 27.75
CA PHE A 43 -7.59 14.08 27.94
C PHE A 43 -8.48 13.32 28.96
N MET A 44 -9.57 12.67 28.53
CA MET A 44 -10.38 11.84 29.44
C MET A 44 -9.69 10.48 29.64
N MET A 45 -8.87 10.39 30.69
CA MET A 45 -8.76 9.14 31.45
C MET A 45 -10.08 8.98 32.20
N HIS A 46 -10.84 7.94 31.86
CA HIS A 46 -11.90 7.52 32.75
C HIS A 46 -11.25 7.12 34.09
N GLN A 47 -11.53 7.86 35.17
CA GLN A 47 -11.32 7.42 36.55
C GLN A 47 -12.54 7.73 37.44
N LEU A 48 -12.71 6.88 38.45
CA LEU A 48 -13.91 6.52 39.23
C LEU A 48 -14.67 7.69 39.89
N ASP A 49 -16.01 7.59 39.98
CA ASP A 49 -16.84 8.52 40.77
C ASP A 49 -16.56 8.42 42.28
N ASP A 50 -17.09 9.34 43.09
CA ASP A 50 -16.97 9.40 44.56
C ASP A 50 -17.65 8.23 45.32
N THR A 51 -18.34 7.33 44.60
CA THR A 51 -18.78 5.99 45.05
C THR A 51 -18.07 4.84 44.33
N GLY A 52 -17.00 5.14 43.60
CA GLY A 52 -16.25 4.18 42.79
C GLY A 52 -16.89 3.85 41.43
N ARG A 53 -17.73 4.71 40.83
CA ARG A 53 -18.55 4.33 39.65
C ARG A 53 -18.27 5.10 38.36
N LEU A 54 -17.15 4.80 37.71
CA LEU A 54 -17.10 4.98 36.26
C LEU A 54 -18.09 4.05 35.56
N ARG A 55 -18.92 4.62 34.70
CA ARG A 55 -19.93 3.86 33.97
C ARG A 55 -19.94 4.21 32.48
N THR A 56 -19.35 3.33 31.68
CA THR A 56 -19.87 2.89 30.37
C THR A 56 -19.31 1.51 30.09
N SER A 57 -20.20 0.52 29.97
CA SER A 57 -19.85 -0.85 29.55
C SER A 57 -19.60 -0.89 28.04
N MET A 58 -19.45 -2.09 27.45
CA MET A 58 -19.19 -2.33 26.02
C MET A 58 -20.18 -1.71 25.00
N ARG A 59 -21.18 -0.93 25.43
CA ARG A 59 -22.05 -0.18 24.53
C ARG A 59 -21.28 1.03 23.99
N VAL A 60 -21.13 1.11 22.66
CA VAL A 60 -20.33 2.12 21.94
C VAL A 60 -18.81 1.94 22.14
N ALA A 61 -18.32 0.71 22.26
CA ALA A 61 -16.89 0.38 22.38
C ALA A 61 -16.10 0.44 21.06
N PHE A 62 -16.53 1.26 20.09
CA PHE A 62 -15.72 1.50 18.89
C PHE A 62 -14.60 2.47 19.24
N GLY A 63 -13.37 1.96 19.27
CA GLY A 63 -12.19 2.73 19.64
C GLY A 63 -11.96 3.91 18.70
N ARG A 64 -11.48 5.02 19.25
CA ARG A 64 -10.93 6.10 18.42
C ARG A 64 -9.64 5.60 17.76
N PRO A 65 -9.32 6.00 16.52
CA PRO A 65 -8.07 5.59 15.88
C PRO A 65 -6.89 6.10 16.70
N GLN A 66 -6.15 5.17 17.33
CA GLN A 66 -5.10 5.49 18.30
C GLN A 66 -3.69 5.45 17.68
N GLY A 67 -3.55 4.91 16.46
CA GLY A 67 -2.29 4.89 15.73
C GLY A 67 -2.37 4.17 14.39
N THR A 68 -1.33 4.34 13.60
CA THR A 68 -1.13 3.67 12.30
C THR A 68 0.00 2.65 12.45
N VAL A 69 -0.20 1.44 11.92
CA VAL A 69 0.81 0.38 11.89
C VAL A 69 1.41 0.31 10.49
N ALA A 70 2.73 0.20 10.38
CA ALA A 70 3.44 0.09 9.11
C ALA A 70 4.54 -0.99 9.16
N ILE A 71 4.86 -1.55 7.99
CA ILE A 71 5.95 -2.50 7.77
C ILE A 71 6.87 -1.89 6.70
N MET A 72 8.19 -2.05 6.86
CA MET A 72 9.19 -1.42 6.00
C MET A 72 9.84 -2.42 5.03
N SER A 73 10.12 -1.95 3.81
CA SER A 73 10.93 -2.62 2.78
C SER A 73 11.90 -1.60 2.18
N ILE A 74 13.10 -2.04 1.78
CA ILE A 74 14.16 -1.15 1.30
C ILE A 74 14.80 -1.77 0.06
N CYS A 75 15.03 -0.95 -0.97
CA CYS A 75 15.79 -1.32 -2.16
C CYS A 75 17.12 -0.57 -2.17
N THR A 76 18.23 -1.28 -2.31
CA THR A 76 19.59 -0.72 -2.38
C THR A 76 20.38 -1.38 -3.49
N LYS A 77 21.46 -0.73 -3.91
CA LYS A 77 22.46 -1.35 -4.80
C LYS A 77 23.08 -2.59 -4.14
N LEU A 78 23.50 -3.55 -4.96
CA LEU A 78 24.06 -4.83 -4.51
C LEU A 78 25.31 -4.65 -3.62
N GLN A 79 26.11 -3.61 -3.88
CA GLN A 79 27.31 -3.27 -3.10
C GLN A 79 27.03 -3.06 -1.60
N ASN A 80 25.86 -2.54 -1.25
CA ASN A 80 25.54 -2.16 0.14
C ASN A 80 24.73 -3.23 0.88
N LYS A 81 24.68 -4.45 0.34
CA LYS A 81 23.86 -5.55 0.87
C LYS A 81 24.17 -5.87 2.33
N GLU A 82 25.45 -6.01 2.68
CA GLU A 82 25.88 -6.40 4.03
C GLU A 82 25.52 -5.32 5.05
N HIS A 83 25.77 -4.05 4.71
CA HIS A 83 25.41 -2.91 5.55
C HIS A 83 23.89 -2.81 5.79
N MET A 84 23.09 -3.09 4.77
CA MET A 84 21.63 -3.07 4.86
C MET A 84 21.08 -4.21 5.73
N ILE A 85 21.66 -5.41 5.63
CA ILE A 85 21.30 -6.54 6.48
C ILE A 85 21.57 -6.21 7.96
N GLU A 86 22.73 -5.61 8.27
CA GLU A 86 23.07 -5.23 9.63
C GLU A 86 22.18 -4.10 10.16
N ALA A 87 21.88 -3.10 9.34
CA ALA A 87 20.94 -2.04 9.70
C ALA A 87 19.53 -2.59 10.03
N LEU A 88 19.02 -3.53 9.22
CA LEU A 88 17.73 -4.16 9.46
C LEU A 88 17.73 -5.08 10.69
N ARG A 89 18.84 -5.78 10.96
CA ARG A 89 19.01 -6.57 12.19
C ARG A 89 18.94 -5.68 13.43
N ARG A 90 19.55 -4.49 13.40
CA ARG A 90 19.47 -3.51 14.49
C ARG A 90 18.07 -2.90 14.62
N ALA A 91 17.44 -2.56 13.48
CA ALA A 91 16.10 -1.99 13.47
C ALA A 91 15.05 -2.95 14.03
N LYS A 92 15.18 -4.26 13.76
CA LYS A 92 14.28 -5.30 14.29
C LYS A 92 14.11 -5.25 15.81
N PHE A 93 15.13 -4.85 16.57
CA PHE A 93 15.02 -4.76 18.05
C PHE A 93 14.01 -3.71 18.54
N LYS A 94 13.58 -2.79 17.68
CA LYS A 94 12.56 -1.79 18.02
C LYS A 94 11.13 -2.30 17.82
N PHE A 95 10.96 -3.44 17.17
CA PHE A 95 9.65 -4.03 16.90
C PHE A 95 9.39 -5.20 17.86
N PRO A 96 8.17 -5.30 18.42
CA PRO A 96 7.81 -6.45 19.23
C PRO A 96 7.71 -7.72 18.36
N GLY A 97 8.07 -8.87 18.93
CA GLY A 97 7.96 -10.16 18.27
C GLY A 97 9.15 -10.56 17.39
N HIS A 98 9.03 -11.71 16.72
CA HIS A 98 10.11 -12.29 15.93
C HIS A 98 10.02 -11.92 14.44
N GLN A 99 10.68 -10.83 14.04
CA GLN A 99 10.80 -10.45 12.63
C GLN A 99 11.89 -11.24 11.89
N LYS A 100 11.70 -11.61 10.62
CA LYS A 100 12.77 -12.22 9.79
C LYS A 100 13.20 -11.24 8.71
N VAL A 101 14.51 -11.05 8.55
CA VAL A 101 15.07 -10.30 7.42
C VAL A 101 15.13 -11.26 6.21
N HIS A 102 14.47 -10.88 5.12
CA HIS A 102 14.46 -11.66 3.88
C HIS A 102 15.06 -10.82 2.75
N ILE A 103 15.91 -11.45 1.95
CA ILE A 103 16.44 -10.86 0.72
C ILE A 103 15.58 -11.40 -0.42
N SER A 104 14.85 -10.52 -1.07
CA SER A 104 14.03 -10.87 -2.23
C SER A 104 14.91 -11.25 -3.40
N LYS A 105 14.43 -12.17 -4.25
CA LYS A 105 14.99 -12.43 -5.58
C LYS A 105 14.53 -11.40 -6.62
N LYS A 106 13.46 -10.68 -6.32
CA LYS A 106 12.86 -9.70 -7.24
C LYS A 106 13.76 -8.48 -7.44
N TRP A 107 13.62 -7.85 -8.60
CA TRP A 107 14.28 -6.58 -8.88
C TRP A 107 13.60 -5.43 -8.13
N GLY A 108 14.18 -5.03 -7.00
CA GLY A 108 13.67 -3.93 -6.17
C GLY A 108 12.23 -4.17 -5.69
N PHE A 109 11.33 -3.25 -6.01
CA PHE A 109 9.89 -3.32 -5.67
C PHE A 109 9.01 -3.81 -6.82
N THR A 110 9.62 -4.30 -7.91
CA THR A 110 8.88 -4.83 -9.04
C THR A 110 8.43 -6.26 -8.79
N GLU A 111 7.53 -6.77 -9.63
CA GLU A 111 7.08 -8.16 -9.56
C GLU A 111 8.07 -9.14 -10.19
N PHE A 112 8.99 -8.64 -11.01
CA PHE A 112 9.92 -9.41 -11.83
C PHE A 112 11.14 -9.90 -11.05
N ASN A 113 11.69 -11.03 -11.47
CA ASN A 113 12.92 -11.56 -10.90
C ASN A 113 14.12 -10.70 -11.31
N ALA A 114 15.15 -10.61 -10.47
CA ALA A 114 16.36 -9.83 -10.79
C ALA A 114 17.12 -10.40 -11.99
N ASP A 115 17.13 -11.73 -12.13
CA ASP A 115 17.88 -12.41 -13.19
C ASP A 115 17.30 -12.13 -14.59
N ASP A 116 15.97 -12.08 -14.72
CA ASP A 116 15.29 -11.88 -16.01
C ASP A 116 15.04 -10.40 -16.33
N PHE A 117 15.27 -9.50 -15.37
CA PHE A 117 14.90 -8.09 -15.48
C PHE A 117 15.69 -7.37 -16.58
N GLU A 118 17.01 -7.60 -16.64
CA GLU A 118 17.88 -6.97 -17.62
C GLU A 118 17.51 -7.42 -19.04
N ASP A 119 17.21 -8.70 -19.23
CA ASP A 119 16.78 -9.26 -20.52
C ASP A 119 15.44 -8.66 -20.97
N MET A 120 14.43 -8.59 -20.08
CA MET A 120 13.13 -8.01 -20.42
C MET A 120 13.19 -6.50 -20.74
N VAL A 121 14.14 -5.77 -20.13
CA VAL A 121 14.40 -4.36 -20.47
C VAL A 121 15.12 -4.25 -21.81
N ALA A 122 16.11 -5.11 -22.08
CA ALA A 122 16.83 -5.14 -23.35
C ALA A 122 15.90 -5.52 -24.53
N GLU A 123 14.97 -6.45 -24.31
CA GLU A 123 13.92 -6.81 -25.26
C GLU A 123 12.83 -5.74 -25.41
N LYS A 124 12.92 -4.62 -24.66
CA LYS A 124 11.94 -3.53 -24.60
C LYS A 124 10.53 -3.96 -24.16
N TRP A 125 10.38 -5.05 -23.41
CA TRP A 125 9.07 -5.44 -22.84
C TRP A 125 8.72 -4.62 -21.59
N LEU A 126 9.74 -4.06 -20.94
CA LEU A 126 9.63 -3.22 -19.76
C LEU A 126 10.13 -1.82 -20.06
N ILE A 127 9.31 -0.83 -19.74
CA ILE A 127 9.68 0.59 -19.81
C ILE A 127 9.92 1.09 -18.39
N PRO A 128 11.10 1.65 -18.09
CA PRO A 128 11.34 2.26 -16.79
C PRO A 128 10.48 3.52 -16.64
N ASP A 129 9.67 3.57 -15.57
CA ASP A 129 8.80 4.71 -15.22
C ASP A 129 9.23 5.27 -13.86
N GLY A 130 10.40 5.91 -13.86
CA GLY A 130 11.04 6.44 -12.66
C GLY A 130 11.46 5.34 -11.68
N SER A 131 10.76 5.23 -10.54
CA SER A 131 11.00 4.18 -9.54
C SER A 131 10.28 2.86 -9.84
N GLY A 132 9.29 2.91 -10.73
CA GLY A 132 8.48 1.77 -11.15
C GLY A 132 8.85 1.29 -12.55
N VAL A 133 8.12 0.29 -13.00
CA VAL A 133 8.27 -0.28 -14.35
C VAL A 133 6.90 -0.52 -14.94
N THR A 134 6.72 -0.07 -16.17
CA THR A 134 5.51 -0.33 -16.94
C THR A 134 5.75 -1.50 -17.88
N TYR A 135 4.90 -2.53 -17.78
CA TYR A 135 4.90 -3.68 -18.69
C TYR A 135 4.18 -3.35 -19.99
N ILE A 136 4.81 -3.65 -21.12
CA ILE A 136 4.17 -3.57 -22.44
C ILE A 136 3.46 -4.88 -22.72
N PRO A 137 2.11 -4.90 -22.81
CA PRO A 137 1.39 -6.10 -23.17
C PRO A 137 1.70 -6.50 -24.62
N ARG A 138 1.81 -7.80 -24.86
CA ARG A 138 1.96 -8.34 -26.23
C ARG A 138 0.74 -8.10 -27.12
N CYS A 139 -0.41 -7.79 -26.52
CA CYS A 139 -1.66 -7.54 -27.21
C CYS A 139 -2.08 -6.07 -27.03
N GLY A 140 -2.28 -5.37 -28.14
CA GLY A 140 -2.75 -3.99 -28.16
C GLY A 140 -2.68 -3.38 -29.57
N PRO A 141 -3.13 -2.13 -29.74
CA PRO A 141 -3.03 -1.43 -31.02
C PRO A 141 -1.56 -1.35 -31.48
N LEU A 142 -1.28 -1.87 -32.69
CA LEU A 142 0.09 -2.01 -33.23
C LEU A 142 0.85 -0.68 -33.33
N GLU A 143 0.13 0.43 -33.54
CA GLU A 143 0.70 1.78 -33.60
C GLU A 143 1.43 2.17 -32.31
N LYS A 144 0.85 1.85 -31.15
CA LYS A 144 1.48 2.10 -29.84
C LYS A 144 2.74 1.25 -29.67
N TRP A 145 2.71 0.01 -30.15
CA TRP A 145 3.87 -0.88 -30.07
C TRP A 145 5.02 -0.37 -30.95
N ARG A 146 4.73 0.04 -32.19
CA ARG A 146 5.73 0.61 -33.12
C ARG A 146 6.36 1.90 -32.57
N ALA A 147 5.57 2.80 -31.98
CA ALA A 147 6.07 4.03 -31.39
C ALA A 147 7.09 3.80 -30.26
N LEU A 148 6.98 2.67 -29.55
CA LEU A 148 7.88 2.30 -28.44
C LEU A 148 9.14 1.55 -28.92
N HIS A 149 9.08 0.91 -30.09
CA HIS A 149 10.15 0.06 -30.61
C HIS A 149 10.95 0.67 -31.76
N SER A 150 10.57 1.87 -32.23
CA SER A 150 11.41 2.67 -33.15
C SER A 150 12.73 3.09 -32.51
#